data_AF-A0A1J3GUL9-F1
#
_entry.id   AF-A0A1J3GUL9-F1
#
_cell.length_a   1.000
_cell.length_b   1.000
_cell.length_c   1.000
_cell.angle_alpha   90.00
_cell.angle_beta   90.00
_cell.angle_gamma   90.00
#
_symmetry.space_group_name_H-M   'P 1'
#
loop_
_entity.id
_entity.type
_entity.pdbx_description
1 polymer ?
#
loop_
_entity_poly.entity_id
_entity_poly.type
_entity_poly.pdbx_seq_one_letter_code
_entity_poly.pdbx_strand_id
1 'polypeptide(L)'
;RLATGDRMLAWNAGVTASCVLCQHGLETRNHLFFSCCYSAAVWSSLTKGLLKRRYNTNWEDLVSIISDTTQPRLTQFLLRYVF
;
A
#
# COMPACT_ATOMS: atom_id res chain seq x y z
N ARG A 1 6.13 -8.22 12.68
CA ARG A 1 4.69 -8.20 12.32
C ARG A 1 4.06 -6.99 13.01
N LEU A 2 3.61 -5.96 12.27
CA LEU A 2 2.93 -4.80 12.89
C LEU A 2 1.58 -5.23 13.50
N ALA A 3 1.23 -4.63 14.64
CA ALA A 3 -0.13 -4.66 15.16
C ALA A 3 -0.88 -3.51 14.50
N THR A 4 -1.69 -3.82 13.49
CA THR A 4 -2.58 -2.87 12.83
C THR A 4 -3.89 -2.75 13.61
N GLY A 5 -4.59 -1.63 13.46
CA GLY A 5 -5.86 -1.35 14.16
C GLY A 5 -6.93 -2.44 14.01
N ASP A 6 -6.97 -3.17 12.89
CA ASP A 6 -7.81 -4.37 12.72
C ASP A 6 -7.54 -5.46 13.77
N ARG A 7 -6.27 -5.70 14.11
CA ARG A 7 -5.88 -6.66 15.15
C ARG A 7 -6.20 -6.14 16.55
N MET A 8 -6.13 -4.82 16.76
CA MET A 8 -6.50 -4.21 18.05
C MET A 8 -8.01 -4.30 18.30
N LEU A 9 -8.85 -4.07 17.27
CA LEU A 9 -10.30 -4.24 17.36
C LEU A 9 -10.72 -5.67 17.65
N ALA A 10 -10.03 -6.66 17.10
CA ALA A 10 -10.30 -8.07 17.38
C ALA A 10 -10.07 -8.45 18.86
N TRP A 11 -9.28 -7.67 19.59
CA TRP A 11 -8.95 -7.91 20.99
C TRP A 11 -9.73 -7.00 21.95
N ASN A 12 -10.07 -5.79 21.51
CA ASN A 12 -10.88 -4.85 22.28
C ASN A 12 -11.69 -3.95 21.35
N ALA A 13 -13.00 -4.19 21.28
CA ALA A 13 -13.93 -3.46 20.43
C ALA A 13 -14.07 -1.96 20.78
N GLY A 14 -13.59 -1.53 21.95
CA GLY A 14 -13.61 -0.12 22.37
C GLY A 14 -12.42 0.72 21.87
N VAL A 15 -11.46 0.14 21.15
CA VAL A 15 -10.27 0.86 20.67
C VAL A 15 -10.58 1.62 19.39
N THR A 16 -10.17 2.89 19.34
CA THR A 16 -10.20 3.67 18.10
C THR A 16 -9.10 3.17 17.18
N ALA A 17 -9.46 2.38 16.18
CA ALA A 17 -8.54 1.82 15.20
C ALA A 17 -8.45 2.68 13.93
N SER A 18 -8.60 3.99 14.04
CA SER A 18 -8.43 4.90 12.91
C SER A 18 -6.98 4.92 12.46
N CYS A 19 -6.74 5.09 11.16
CA CYS A 19 -5.38 5.22 10.63
C CYS A 19 -4.63 6.39 11.26
N VAL A 20 -3.44 6.14 11.81
CA VAL A 20 -2.61 7.19 12.44
C VAL A 20 -2.22 8.33 11.48
N LEU A 21 -2.13 8.05 10.17
CA LEU A 21 -1.63 9.00 9.18
C LEU A 21 -2.70 9.98 8.69
N CYS A 22 -3.87 9.47 8.32
CA CYS A 22 -4.95 10.29 7.77
C CYS A 22 -6.09 10.54 8.77
N GLN A 23 -6.06 9.90 9.94
CA GLN A 23 -7.12 9.94 10.95
C GLN A 23 -8.50 9.54 10.39
N HIS A 24 -8.52 8.81 9.28
CA HIS A 24 -9.71 8.41 8.56
C HIS A 24 -9.60 6.93 8.14
N GLY A 25 -10.74 6.24 8.15
CA GLY A 25 -10.76 4.81 7.82
C GLY A 25 -10.08 3.91 8.86
N LEU A 26 -10.28 2.61 8.72
CA LEU A 26 -9.69 1.61 9.59
C LEU A 26 -8.20 1.43 9.27
N GLU A 27 -7.36 1.45 10.30
CA GLU A 27 -5.96 1.10 10.18
C GLU A 27 -5.81 -0.40 9.92
N THR A 28 -5.69 -0.73 8.64
CA THR A 28 -5.26 -2.05 8.17
C THR A 28 -3.88 -1.92 7.55
N ARG A 29 -3.17 -3.04 7.35
CA ARG A 29 -1.89 -3.02 6.61
C ARG A 29 -2.07 -2.41 5.22
N ASN A 30 -3.12 -2.80 4.50
CA ASN A 30 -3.38 -2.30 3.15
C ASN A 30 -3.67 -0.80 3.16
N HIS A 31 -4.42 -0.32 4.15
CA HIS A 31 -4.69 1.10 4.28
C HIS A 31 -3.45 1.89 4.69
N LEU A 32 -2.80 1.52 5.80
CA LEU A 32 -1.63 2.21 6.32
C LEU A 32 -0.52 2.33 5.27
N PHE A 33 -0.26 1.28 4.50
CA PHE A 33 0.83 1.28 3.54
C PHE A 33 0.44 1.71 2.12
N PHE A 34 -0.80 1.52 1.67
CA PHE A 34 -1.13 1.75 0.25
C PHE A 34 -2.34 2.67 0.03
N SER A 35 -3.49 2.38 0.62
CA SER A 35 -4.74 3.11 0.30
C SER A 35 -5.01 4.35 1.15
N CYS A 36 -4.24 4.58 2.23
CA CYS A 36 -4.27 5.83 2.98
C CYS A 36 -3.85 7.00 2.08
N CYS A 37 -4.53 8.13 2.14
CA CYS A 37 -4.24 9.29 1.28
C CYS A 37 -2.79 9.81 1.44
N TYR A 38 -2.24 9.75 2.65
CA TYR A 38 -0.85 10.12 2.91
C TYR A 38 0.11 9.16 2.20
N SER A 39 -0.02 7.85 2.47
CA SER A 39 0.84 6.82 1.87
C SER A 39 0.67 6.76 0.34
N ALA A 40 -0.55 6.93 -0.16
CA ALA A 40 -0.85 7.03 -1.57
C ALA A 40 -0.10 8.19 -2.22
N ALA A 41 -0.03 9.37 -1.59
CA ALA A 41 0.73 10.50 -2.12
C ALA A 41 2.24 10.20 -2.22
N VAL A 42 2.81 9.52 -1.21
CA VAL A 42 4.21 9.07 -1.23
C VAL A 42 4.45 8.08 -2.37
N TRP A 43 3.65 7.02 -2.46
CA TRP A 43 3.79 6.03 -3.52
C TRP A 43 3.54 6.59 -4.90
N SER A 44 2.60 7.53 -5.05
CA SER A 44 2.36 8.22 -6.32
C SER A 44 3.61 8.97 -6.76
N SER A 45 4.26 9.67 -5.84
CA SER A 45 5.50 10.41 -6.14
C SER A 45 6.65 9.47 -6.53
N LEU A 46 6.77 8.31 -5.88
CA LEU A 46 7.86 7.35 -6.12
C LEU A 46 7.65 6.49 -7.37
N THR A 47 6.43 6.01 -7.61
CA THR A 47 6.17 4.89 -8.56
C THR A 47 5.35 5.28 -9.78
N LYS A 48 4.67 6.43 -9.80
CA LYS A 48 3.79 6.81 -10.92
C LYS A 48 4.56 6.96 -12.24
N GLY A 49 5.82 7.40 -12.22
CA GLY A 49 6.67 7.44 -13.40
C GLY A 49 6.97 6.05 -13.98
N LEU A 50 7.12 5.05 -13.11
CA LEU A 50 7.43 3.66 -13.47
C LEU A 50 6.19 2.90 -13.93
N LEU A 51 5.10 3.00 -13.16
CA LEU A 51 3.84 2.28 -13.39
C LEU A 51 2.94 2.97 -14.43
N LYS A 52 3.09 4.27 -14.64
CA LYS A 52 2.30 5.08 -15.58
C LYS A 52 0.79 4.84 -15.39
N ARG A 53 0.10 4.37 -16.44
CA ARG A 53 -1.35 4.08 -16.43
C ARG A 53 -1.72 2.87 -15.56
N ARG A 54 -0.75 2.03 -15.17
CA ARG A 54 -0.95 0.88 -14.28
C ARG A 54 -0.85 1.24 -12.79
N TYR A 55 -0.55 2.50 -12.44
CA TYR A 55 -0.46 2.91 -11.05
C TYR A 55 -1.82 2.84 -10.35
N ASN A 56 -1.85 2.21 -9.17
CA ASN A 56 -2.98 2.24 -8.25
C ASN A 56 -2.47 2.11 -6.80
N THR A 57 -3.40 2.16 -5.86
CA THR A 57 -3.14 2.06 -4.41
C THR A 57 -3.68 0.76 -3.81
N ASN A 58 -4.04 -0.21 -4.65
CA ASN A 58 -4.55 -1.51 -4.21
C ASN A 58 -3.37 -2.49 -4.11
N TRP A 59 -3.21 -3.11 -2.94
CA TRP A 59 -2.07 -3.99 -2.71
C TRP A 59 -2.08 -5.23 -3.61
N GLU A 60 -3.24 -5.86 -3.77
CA GLU A 60 -3.38 -7.09 -4.55
C GLU A 60 -3.06 -6.83 -6.04
N ASP A 61 -3.53 -5.70 -6.58
CA ASP A 61 -3.20 -5.28 -7.94
C ASP A 61 -1.70 -4.97 -8.08
N LEU A 62 -1.09 -4.27 -7.12
CA LEU A 62 0.34 -3.97 -7.14
C LEU A 62 1.18 -5.26 -7.12
N VAL A 63 0.81 -6.25 -6.30
CA VAL A 63 1.47 -7.57 -6.28
C VAL A 63 1.36 -8.26 -7.64
N SER A 64 0.21 -8.18 -8.30
CA SER A 64 0.06 -8.73 -9.65
C SER A 64 1.02 -8.09 -10.65
N ILE A 65 1.23 -6.78 -10.55
CA ILE A 65 2.13 -6.02 -11.43
C ILE A 65 3.60 -6.35 -11.14
N ILE A 66 3.99 -6.48 -9.88
CA ILE A 66 5.38 -6.81 -9.49
C ILE A 66 5.74 -8.25 -9.91
N SER A 67 4.73 -9.15 -9.91
CA SER A 67 4.88 -10.55 -10.28
C SER A 67 4.92 -10.77 -11.80
N ASP A 68 4.42 -9.81 -12.59
CA ASP A 68 4.39 -9.83 -14.04
C ASP A 68 5.81 -9.77 -14.65
N THR A 69 6.27 -10.88 -15.22
CA THR A 69 7.60 -11.06 -15.81
C THR A 69 7.67 -10.63 -17.27
N THR A 70 6.57 -10.16 -17.86
CA THR A 70 6.53 -9.71 -19.26
C THR A 70 7.14 -8.32 -19.46
N GLN A 71 7.46 -7.63 -18.35
CA GLN A 71 8.00 -6.28 -18.36
C GLN A 71 9.49 -6.24 -18.74
N PRO A 72 9.99 -5.07 -19.24
CA PRO A 72 11.42 -4.89 -19.44
C PRO A 72 12.21 -5.15 -18.16
N ARG A 73 13.37 -5.82 -18.28
CA ARG A 73 14.17 -6.26 -17.12
C ARG A 73 14.49 -5.14 -16.13
N LEU A 74 14.80 -3.94 -16.63
CA LEU A 74 15.07 -2.77 -15.78
C LEU A 74 13.81 -2.34 -15.01
N THR A 75 12.66 -2.28 -15.67
CA THR A 75 11.38 -1.92 -15.05
C THR A 75 10.99 -2.93 -13.98
N GLN A 76 11.14 -4.23 -14.29
CA GLN A 76 10.89 -5.31 -13.34
C GLN A 76 11.81 -5.23 -12.11
N PHE A 77 13.10 -4.96 -12.31
CA PHE A 77 14.06 -4.77 -11.23
C PHE A 77 13.68 -3.58 -10.34
N LEU A 78 13.41 -2.41 -10.95
CA LEU A 78 13.02 -1.21 -10.22
C LEU A 78 11.71 -1.39 -9.44
N LEU A 79 10.72 -2.07 -10.03
CA LEU A 79 9.46 -2.36 -9.34
C LEU A 79 9.68 -3.21 -8.10
N ARG A 80 10.49 -4.27 -8.21
CA ARG A 80 10.82 -5.15 -7.07
C ARG A 80 11.72 -4.49 -6.02
N TYR A 81 12.44 -3.44 -6.39
CA TYR A 81 13.27 -2.68 -5.46
C TYR A 81 12.45 -1.68 -4.65
N VAL A 82 11.46 -1.05 -5.28
CA VAL A 82 10.66 0.01 -4.64
C VAL A 82 9.57 -0.54 -3.70
N PHE A 83 9.06 -1.75 -3.95
CA PHE A 83 8.04 -2.42 -3.13
C PHE A 83 8.62 -3.54 -2.27
#